data_AF-A0A9W7LEJ5-F1
#
_entry.id   AF-A0A9W7LEJ5-F1
#
_cell.length_a   1.000
_cell.length_b   1.000
_cell.length_c   1.000
_cell.angle_alpha   90.00
_cell.angle_beta   90.00
_cell.angle_gamma   90.00
#
_symmetry.space_group_name_H-M   'P 1'
#
loop_
_entity.id
_entity.type
_entity.pdbx_description
1 polymer ?
#
loop_
_entity_poly.entity_id
_entity_poly.type
_entity_poly.pdbx_seq_one_letter_code
_entity_poly.pdbx_strand_id
1 'polypeptide(L)'
;MSSSTKRKGEVPEEGQQPATKKTTDEKIKTITKIKELIQVGMSKYMTQAEIISALKHQHQIKPSDTCLVWRKLEEQNKDFFFSYGVRLRLKDQVAAFNYLSGQHRALAVKLRGDEA
;
A
#
# COMPACT_ATOMS: atom_id res chain seq x y z
N MET A 1 -34.52 -60.77 30.49
CA MET A 1 -35.68 -60.06 31.04
C MET A 1 -35.15 -59.11 32.10
N SER A 2 -35.43 -57.83 32.20
CA SER A 2 -35.93 -56.77 31.31
C SER A 2 -35.62 -55.49 32.10
N SER A 3 -35.02 -54.53 31.40
CA SER A 3 -35.12 -53.07 31.53
C SER A 3 -35.58 -52.43 32.86
N SER A 4 -34.85 -51.42 33.35
CA SER A 4 -35.13 -49.99 33.05
C SER A 4 -34.58 -49.00 34.11
N THR A 5 -33.67 -48.14 33.63
CA THR A 5 -33.62 -46.67 33.76
C THR A 5 -33.53 -45.98 35.14
N LYS A 6 -32.39 -45.28 35.36
CA LYS A 6 -32.38 -43.95 36.00
C LYS A 6 -31.27 -43.07 35.39
N ARG A 7 -31.64 -42.15 34.49
CA ARG A 7 -30.78 -41.04 34.06
C ARG A 7 -30.86 -39.92 35.10
N LYS A 8 -29.73 -39.34 35.47
CA LYS A 8 -29.68 -38.04 36.15
C LYS A 8 -28.34 -37.35 35.86
N GLY A 9 -28.41 -36.13 35.35
CA GLY A 9 -27.30 -35.18 35.34
C GLY A 9 -26.67 -34.92 33.98
N GLU A 10 -27.34 -34.12 33.16
CA GLU A 10 -26.66 -33.26 32.18
C GLU A 10 -25.70 -32.33 32.93
N VAL A 11 -24.43 -32.37 32.56
CA VAL A 11 -23.52 -31.23 32.66
C VAL A 11 -23.33 -30.75 31.22
N PRO A 12 -23.73 -29.52 30.85
CA PRO A 12 -23.34 -28.96 29.57
C PRO A 12 -21.85 -28.64 29.64
N GLU A 13 -21.03 -29.40 28.92
CA GLU A 13 -19.66 -29.03 28.60
C GLU A 13 -19.72 -27.76 27.74
N GLU A 14 -19.47 -26.61 28.37
CA GLU A 14 -19.39 -25.32 27.70
C GLU A 14 -18.37 -25.43 26.55
N GLY A 15 -18.89 -25.24 25.33
CA GLY A 15 -18.08 -25.18 24.13
C GLY A 15 -16.97 -24.15 24.27
N GLN A 16 -15.73 -24.63 24.23
CA GLN A 16 -14.56 -23.78 24.03
C GLN A 16 -14.74 -23.03 22.71
N GLN A 17 -15.02 -21.72 22.83
CA GLN A 17 -15.27 -20.82 21.72
C GLN A 17 -14.08 -20.71 20.74
N PRO A 18 -14.30 -20.68 19.42
CA PRO A 18 -13.28 -20.47 18.39
C PRO A 18 -12.95 -18.97 18.16
N ALA A 19 -12.78 -18.18 19.24
CA ALA A 19 -12.74 -16.72 19.14
C ALA A 19 -11.39 -16.12 18.70
N THR A 20 -10.29 -16.88 18.71
CA THR A 20 -8.93 -16.35 18.44
C THR A 20 -8.50 -16.36 16.97
N LYS A 21 -9.10 -17.20 16.12
CA LYS A 21 -8.73 -17.31 14.69
C LYS A 21 -9.26 -16.14 13.86
N LYS A 22 -10.52 -15.74 14.10
CA LYS A 22 -11.25 -14.74 13.30
C LYS A 22 -10.58 -13.36 13.27
N THR A 23 -10.00 -12.93 14.39
CA THR A 23 -9.31 -11.62 14.50
C THR A 23 -7.98 -11.58 13.74
N THR A 24 -7.31 -12.72 13.61
CA THR A 24 -6.01 -12.81 12.93
C THR A 24 -6.19 -12.78 11.42
N ASP A 25 -7.22 -13.47 10.91
CA ASP A 25 -7.54 -13.49 9.47
C ASP A 25 -7.90 -12.10 8.93
N GLU A 26 -8.69 -11.32 9.67
CA GLU A 26 -9.06 -9.96 9.25
C GLU A 26 -7.85 -8.98 9.23
N LYS A 27 -6.93 -9.14 10.19
CA LYS A 27 -5.66 -8.39 10.20
C LYS A 27 -4.78 -8.76 9.01
N ILE A 28 -4.65 -10.05 8.70
CA ILE A 28 -3.87 -10.52 7.55
C ILE A 28 -4.45 -9.96 6.26
N LYS A 29 -5.77 -10.01 6.06
CA LYS A 29 -6.44 -9.42 4.88
C LYS A 29 -6.13 -7.93 4.75
N THR A 30 -6.20 -7.19 5.85
CA THR A 30 -5.91 -5.74 5.86
C THR A 30 -4.47 -5.46 5.45
N ILE A 31 -3.51 -6.19 6.01
CA ILE A 31 -2.09 -6.03 5.67
C ILE A 31 -1.84 -6.37 4.19
N THR A 32 -2.41 -7.48 3.69
CA THR A 32 -2.31 -7.86 2.28
C THR A 32 -2.86 -6.76 1.38
N LYS A 33 -4.03 -6.20 1.74
CA LYS A 33 -4.62 -5.10 0.97
C LYS A 33 -3.73 -3.86 0.94
N ILE A 34 -3.15 -3.48 2.08
CA ILE A 34 -2.22 -2.34 2.15
C ILE A 34 -0.99 -2.60 1.27
N LYS A 35 -0.43 -3.83 1.28
CA LYS A 35 0.71 -4.19 0.45
C LYS A 35 0.42 -4.06 -1.04
N GLU A 36 -0.72 -4.57 -1.51
CA GLU A 36 -1.14 -4.44 -2.91
C GLU A 36 -1.30 -2.98 -3.33
N LEU A 37 -1.94 -2.17 -2.47
CA LEU A 37 -2.15 -0.74 -2.76
C LEU A 37 -0.84 0.04 -2.80
N ILE A 38 0.11 -0.28 -1.92
CA ILE A 38 1.47 0.26 -1.97
C ILE A 38 2.14 -0.10 -3.30
N GLN A 39 2.10 -1.37 -3.71
CA GLN A 39 2.71 -1.82 -4.97
C GLN A 39 2.09 -1.10 -6.19
N VAL A 40 0.77 -0.92 -6.20
CA VAL A 40 0.06 -0.16 -7.24
C VAL A 40 0.45 1.32 -7.23
N GLY A 41 0.65 1.92 -6.06
CA GLY A 41 1.17 3.29 -5.97
C GLY A 41 2.60 3.39 -6.52
N MET A 42 3.43 2.41 -6.19
CA MET A 42 4.82 2.38 -6.63
C MET A 42 4.95 2.22 -8.14
N SER A 43 4.12 1.38 -8.77
CA SER A 43 4.11 1.21 -10.24
C SER A 43 3.69 2.47 -10.99
N LYS A 44 2.96 3.38 -10.34
CA LYS A 44 2.60 4.70 -10.85
C LYS A 44 3.65 5.78 -10.57
N TYR A 45 4.82 5.41 -10.05
CA TYR A 45 5.90 6.33 -9.66
C TYR A 45 5.50 7.38 -8.62
N MET A 46 4.60 7.01 -7.71
CA MET A 46 4.20 7.86 -6.60
C MET A 46 5.21 7.80 -5.45
N THR A 47 5.55 8.94 -4.89
CA THR A 47 6.33 9.04 -3.65
C THR A 47 5.60 8.40 -2.47
N GLN A 48 6.34 8.06 -1.41
CA GLN A 48 5.74 7.52 -0.19
C GLN A 48 4.63 8.44 0.37
N ALA A 49 4.83 9.77 0.32
CA ALA A 49 3.84 10.74 0.79
C ALA A 49 2.56 10.71 -0.04
N GLU A 50 2.68 10.65 -1.38
CA GLU A 50 1.54 10.54 -2.29
C GLU A 50 0.77 9.23 -2.07
N ILE A 51 1.48 8.12 -1.87
CA ILE A 51 0.85 6.82 -1.58
C ILE A 51 0.11 6.87 -0.24
N ILE A 52 0.74 7.36 0.83
CA ILE A 52 0.08 7.50 2.15
C ILE A 52 -1.18 8.37 2.05
N SER A 53 -1.08 9.49 1.33
CA SER A 53 -2.22 10.39 1.10
C SER A 53 -3.34 9.70 0.32
N ALA A 54 -3.01 9.02 -0.78
CA ALA A 54 -3.97 8.30 -1.61
C ALA A 54 -4.68 7.19 -0.81
N LEU A 55 -3.95 6.39 -0.02
CA LEU A 55 -4.53 5.33 0.80
C LEU A 55 -5.43 5.88 1.91
N LYS A 56 -5.06 7.03 2.50
CA LYS A 56 -5.91 7.73 3.47
C LYS A 56 -7.22 8.21 2.82
N HIS A 57 -7.15 8.88 1.68
CA HIS A 57 -8.31 9.51 1.05
C HIS A 57 -9.22 8.52 0.33
N GLN A 58 -8.66 7.53 -0.37
CA GLN A 58 -9.42 6.60 -1.21
C GLN A 58 -9.88 5.35 -0.44
N HIS A 59 -9.10 4.90 0.53
CA HIS A 59 -9.35 3.64 1.24
C HIS A 59 -9.60 3.82 2.74
N GLN A 60 -9.59 5.05 3.25
CA GLN A 60 -9.77 5.36 4.68
C GLN A 60 -8.78 4.62 5.59
N ILE A 61 -7.61 4.24 5.04
CA ILE A 61 -6.56 3.55 5.78
C ILE A 61 -5.80 4.59 6.61
N LYS A 62 -5.54 4.30 7.88
CA LYS A 62 -4.79 5.21 8.73
C LYS A 62 -3.35 5.32 8.22
N PRO A 63 -2.78 6.54 8.13
CA PRO A 63 -1.39 6.73 7.73
C PRO A 63 -0.41 5.88 8.55
N SER A 64 -0.67 5.71 9.85
CA SER A 64 0.15 4.89 10.75
C SER A 64 0.22 3.42 10.31
N ASP A 65 -0.89 2.85 9.83
CA ASP A 65 -0.95 1.44 9.39
C ASP A 65 -0.19 1.28 8.06
N THR A 66 -0.36 2.22 7.13
CA THR A 66 0.41 2.26 5.88
C THR A 66 1.90 2.41 6.15
N CYS A 67 2.30 3.31 7.05
CA CYS A 67 3.70 3.51 7.43
C CYS A 67 4.32 2.25 8.05
N LEU A 68 3.56 1.53 8.88
CA LEU A 68 4.05 0.29 9.49
C LEU A 68 4.29 -0.79 8.43
N VAL A 69 3.33 -1.00 7.54
CA VAL A 69 3.48 -1.98 6.44
C VAL A 69 4.60 -1.57 5.49
N TRP A 70 4.70 -0.29 5.15
CA TRP A 70 5.78 0.25 4.32
C TRP A 70 7.15 -0.03 4.92
N ARG A 71 7.36 0.33 6.20
CA ARG A 71 8.61 0.09 6.91
C ARG A 71 9.00 -1.39 6.88
N LYS A 72 8.02 -2.29 7.07
CA LYS A 72 8.27 -3.73 6.99
C LYS A 72 8.63 -4.21 5.58
N LEU A 73 8.03 -3.65 4.54
CA LEU A 73 8.42 -3.95 3.16
C LEU A 73 9.84 -3.47 2.86
N GLU A 74 10.21 -2.29 3.35
CA GLU A 74 11.54 -1.70 3.19
C GLU A 74 12.62 -2.51 3.93
N GLU A 75 12.35 -2.90 5.17
CA GLU A 75 13.25 -3.77 5.96
C GLU A 75 13.51 -5.11 5.24
N GLN A 76 12.49 -5.68 4.59
CA GLN A 76 12.58 -6.96 3.88
C GLN A 76 13.23 -6.87 2.50
N ASN A 77 13.13 -5.71 1.80
CA ASN A 77 13.55 -5.58 0.40
C ASN A 77 14.31 -4.26 0.15
N LYS A 78 15.35 -3.99 0.94
CA LYS A 78 16.09 -2.71 0.90
C LYS A 78 16.59 -2.33 -0.49
N ASP A 79 17.14 -3.28 -1.25
CA ASP A 79 17.70 -3.02 -2.59
C ASP A 79 16.63 -2.57 -3.58
N PHE A 80 15.41 -3.10 -3.45
CA PHE A 80 14.27 -2.66 -4.26
C PHE A 80 13.88 -1.22 -3.93
N PHE A 81 13.76 -0.87 -2.65
CA PHE A 81 13.40 0.48 -2.22
C PHE A 81 14.48 1.51 -2.57
N PHE A 82 15.76 1.14 -2.50
CA PHE A 82 16.85 1.97 -3.00
C PHE A 82 16.72 2.23 -4.50
N SER A 83 16.57 1.17 -5.29
CA SER A 83 16.38 1.26 -6.74
C SER A 83 15.14 2.06 -7.12
N TYR A 84 14.07 1.91 -6.35
CA TYR A 84 12.84 2.67 -6.52
C TYR A 84 13.05 4.17 -6.24
N GLY A 85 13.77 4.52 -5.18
CA GLY A 85 14.15 5.90 -4.88
C GLY A 85 14.98 6.54 -6.00
N VAL A 86 15.94 5.80 -6.56
CA VAL A 86 16.69 6.25 -7.75
C VAL A 86 15.75 6.48 -8.93
N ARG A 87 14.82 5.56 -9.18
CA ARG A 87 13.84 5.69 -10.26
C ARG A 87 12.94 6.90 -10.11
N LEU A 88 12.50 7.23 -8.90
CA LEU A 88 11.72 8.44 -8.63
C LEU A 88 12.52 9.71 -8.94
N ARG A 89 13.78 9.78 -8.50
CA ARG A 89 14.66 10.93 -8.80
C ARG A 89 14.88 11.07 -10.31
N LEU A 90 15.04 9.96 -11.02
CA LEU A 90 15.19 9.96 -12.48
C LEU A 90 13.93 10.52 -13.16
N LYS A 91 12.72 10.15 -12.71
CA LYS A 91 11.47 10.74 -13.22
C LYS A 91 11.47 12.26 -13.10
N ASP A 92 11.89 12.78 -11.95
CA ASP A 92 11.90 14.22 -11.69
C ASP A 92 12.95 14.95 -12.55
N GLN A 93 14.12 14.33 -12.74
CA GLN A 93 15.15 14.84 -13.66
C GLN A 93 14.66 14.87 -15.11
N VAL A 94 13.96 13.83 -15.57
CA VAL A 94 13.36 13.81 -16.91
C VAL A 94 12.30 14.89 -17.06
N ALA A 95 11.46 15.10 -16.04
CA ALA A 95 10.46 16.16 -16.05
C ALA A 95 11.10 17.56 -16.13
N ALA A 96 12.16 17.81 -15.34
CA ALA A 96 12.91 19.06 -15.39
C ALA A 96 13.57 19.27 -16.77
N PHE A 97 14.18 18.24 -17.33
CA PHE A 97 14.76 18.29 -18.67
C PHE A 97 13.72 18.61 -19.74
N ASN A 98 12.55 17.97 -19.67
CA ASN A 98 11.45 18.21 -20.61
C ASN A 98 10.95 19.66 -20.52
N TYR A 99 10.87 20.22 -19.31
CA TYR A 99 10.51 21.61 -19.09
C TYR A 99 11.51 22.56 -19.74
N LEU A 100 12.82 22.39 -19.47
CA LEU A 100 13.88 23.21 -20.05
C LEU A 100 13.93 23.09 -21.59
N SER A 101 13.78 21.88 -22.11
CA SER A 101 13.71 21.62 -23.55
C SER A 101 12.48 22.29 -24.20
N GLY A 102 11.37 22.37 -23.47
CA GLY A 102 10.19 23.13 -23.87
C GLY A 102 10.48 24.63 -23.96
N GLN A 103 11.15 25.21 -22.95
CA GLN A 103 11.55 26.62 -22.96
C GLN A 103 12.49 26.96 -24.10
N HIS A 104 13.51 26.12 -24.34
CA HIS A 104 14.44 26.32 -25.44
C HIS A 104 13.72 26.31 -26.81
N ARG A 105 12.78 25.38 -27.01
CA ARG A 105 11.95 25.35 -28.22
C ARG A 105 11.10 26.62 -28.36
N ALA A 106 10.48 27.09 -27.30
CA ALA A 106 9.68 28.32 -27.32
C ALA A 106 10.52 29.56 -27.67
N LEU A 107 11.74 29.67 -27.13
CA LEU A 107 12.67 30.75 -27.48
C LEU A 107 13.12 30.68 -28.94
N ALA A 108 13.48 29.49 -29.42
CA ALA A 108 13.89 29.28 -30.82
C ALA A 108 12.78 29.60 -31.83
N VAL A 109 11.50 29.43 -31.45
CA VAL A 109 10.36 29.84 -32.27
C VAL A 109 10.22 31.38 -32.28
N LYS A 110 10.36 32.04 -31.13
CA LYS A 110 10.28 33.52 -31.05
C LYS A 110 11.36 34.19 -31.88
N LEU A 111 12.61 33.75 -31.74
CA LEU A 111 13.74 34.29 -32.51
C LEU A 111 13.58 34.12 -34.02
N ARG A 112 12.85 33.09 -34.46
CA ARG A 112 12.57 32.84 -35.88
C ARG A 112 11.32 33.58 -36.39
N GLY A 113 10.44 33.99 -35.48
CA GLY A 113 9.22 34.76 -35.77
C GLY A 113 9.44 36.27 -35.80
N ASP A 114 10.54 36.76 -35.22
CA ASP A 114 10.93 38.18 -35.23
C ASP A 114 11.72 38.58 -36.50
N GLU A 115 11.89 37.68 -37.48
CA GLU A 115 12.53 37.95 -38.79
C GLU A 115 11.53 38.28 -39.92
N ALA A 116 10.26 38.58 -39.62
CA ALA A 116 9.22 38.89 -40.61
C ALA A 116 8.69 40.33 -40.51
#